data_AF-A0A7X5UQB3-F1
#
_entry.id   AF-A0A7X5UQB3-F1
#
_cell.length_a   1.000
_cell.length_b   1.000
_cell.length_c   1.000
_cell.angle_alpha   90.00
_cell.angle_beta   90.00
_cell.angle_gamma   90.00
#
_symmetry.space_group_name_H-M   'P 1'
#
loop_
_entity.id
_entity.type
_entity.pdbx_description
1 polymer ?
#
loop_
_entity_poly.entity_id
_entity_poly.type
_entity_poly.pdbx_seq_one_letter_code
_entity_poly.pdbx_strand_id
1 'polypeptide(L)' 'MRTERDYENEAPEPPTTPCTVVWSQGRPYVLESGPGRPRWMGTDSHGRPHALTGEDLRRRGWSYRRAR' A
#
# COMPACT_ATOMS: atom_id res chain seq x y z
N MET A 1 -25.75 18.63 11.73
CA MET A 1 -24.76 18.58 10.65
C MET A 1 -23.85 17.39 10.94
N ARG A 2 -24.08 16.25 10.26
CA ARG A 2 -23.32 15.01 10.52
C ARG A 2 -21.97 15.13 9.80
N THR A 3 -20.90 14.89 10.54
CA THR A 3 -19.52 14.98 10.07
C THR A 3 -19.23 13.86 9.06
N GLU A 4 -18.86 14.24 7.84
CA GLU A 4 -18.45 13.36 6.73
C GLU A 4 -17.10 12.62 6.96
N ARG A 5 -16.64 12.47 8.21
CA ARG A 5 -15.29 11.96 8.55
C ARG A 5 -15.23 10.48 8.92
N ASP A 6 -16.35 9.76 8.85
CA ASP A 6 -16.44 8.36 9.29
C ASP A 6 -16.47 7.34 8.12
N TYR A 7 -16.44 7.80 6.86
CA TYR A 7 -16.34 6.93 5.67
C TYR A 7 -14.91 6.78 5.11
N GLU A 8 -13.94 7.51 5.67
CA GLU A 8 -12.56 7.62 5.15
C GLU A 8 -11.52 6.79 5.93
N ASN A 9 -11.92 5.79 6.71
CA ASN A 9 -10.94 4.95 7.45
C ASN A 9 -10.53 3.67 6.71
N GLU A 10 -10.99 3.45 5.48
CA GLU A 10 -10.42 2.41 4.63
C GLU A 10 -9.75 3.10 3.44
N ALA A 11 -8.42 3.02 3.38
CA ALA A 11 -7.71 3.46 2.19
C ALA A 11 -8.30 2.75 0.95
N PRO A 12 -8.27 3.38 -0.24
CA PRO A 12 -8.78 2.75 -1.46
C PRO A 12 -8.08 1.40 -1.71
N GLU A 13 -8.69 0.52 -2.50
CA GLU A 13 -8.02 -0.72 -2.89
C GLU A 13 -6.74 -0.41 -3.68
N PRO A 14 -5.59 -1.03 -3.33
CA PRO A 14 -4.35 -0.77 -4.02
C PRO A 14 -4.41 -1.25 -5.48
N PRO A 15 -3.71 -0.57 -6.40
CA PRO A 15 -3.78 -0.87 -7.83
C PRO A 15 -3.25 -2.27 -8.13
N THR A 16 -3.88 -2.97 -9.07
CA THR A 16 -3.52 -4.35 -9.43
C THR A 16 -2.60 -4.44 -10.65
N THR A 17 -2.23 -3.29 -11.25
CA THR A 17 -1.33 -3.23 -12.40
C THR A 17 0.11 -3.62 -11.99
N PRO A 18 0.73 -4.63 -12.63
CA PRO A 18 2.10 -5.05 -12.32
C PRO A 18 3.12 -3.91 -12.35
N CYS A 19 4.18 -4.01 -11.55
CA CYS A 19 5.26 -3.02 -11.49
C CYS A 19 4.81 -1.62 -11.03
N THR A 20 3.59 -1.49 -10.49
CA THR A 20 3.11 -0.24 -9.91
C THR A 20 3.83 0.03 -8.59
N VAL A 21 4.18 1.29 -8.34
CA VAL A 21 4.77 1.73 -7.07
C VAL A 21 3.75 2.53 -6.28
N VAL A 22 3.59 2.17 -5.01
CA VAL A 22 2.82 2.94 -4.02
C VAL A 22 3.69 3.25 -2.81
N TRP A 23 3.23 4.20 -2.01
CA TRP A 23 3.88 4.64 -0.78
C TRP A 23 3.01 4.29 0.39
N SER A 24 3.59 3.67 1.42
CA SER A 24 2.93 3.43 2.70
C SER A 24 3.92 3.72 3.82
N GLN A 25 3.48 4.51 4.81
CA GLN A 25 4.32 4.92 5.96
C GLN A 25 5.69 5.52 5.53
N GLY A 26 5.69 6.32 4.46
CA GLY A 26 6.90 6.96 3.93
C GLY A 26 7.83 6.04 3.11
N ARG A 27 7.46 4.78 2.88
CA ARG A 27 8.28 3.77 2.20
C ARG A 27 7.65 3.30 0.89
N PRO A 28 8.45 3.03 -0.15
CA PRO A 28 7.93 2.54 -1.42
C PRO A 28 7.64 1.04 -1.35
N TYR A 29 6.57 0.62 -2.01
CA TYR A 29 6.19 -0.76 -2.25
C TYR A 29 5.87 -0.95 -3.73
N VAL A 30 6.42 -1.99 -4.34
CA VAL A 30 6.20 -2.34 -5.75
C VAL A 30 5.27 -3.54 -5.83
N LEU A 31 4.29 -3.50 -6.73
CA LEU A 31 3.48 -4.69 -7.02
C LEU A 31 4.29 -5.67 -7.85
N GLU A 32 4.62 -6.81 -7.27
CA GLU A 32 5.11 -7.96 -8.00
C GLU A 32 3.94 -8.86 -8.38
N SER A 33 3.69 -8.99 -9.69
CA SER A 33 2.77 -9.96 -10.25
C SER A 33 3.56 -11.18 -10.74
N GLY A 34 3.53 -12.26 -9.96
CA GLY A 34 4.11 -13.55 -10.31
C GLY A 34 3.08 -14.67 -10.18
N PRO A 35 3.41 -15.92 -10.57
CA PRO A 35 2.52 -17.07 -10.40
C PRO A 35 2.20 -17.23 -8.91
N GLY A 36 0.95 -16.91 -8.51
CA GLY A 36 0.51 -16.89 -7.12
C GLY A 36 -0.30 -15.64 -6.77
N ARG A 37 -0.32 -15.28 -5.49
CA ARG A 37 -1.02 -14.09 -5.00
C ARG A 37 -0.16 -12.84 -5.23
N PRO A 38 -0.73 -11.74 -5.78
CA PRO A 38 -0.02 -10.47 -5.94
C PRO A 38 0.52 -10.00 -4.58
N ARG A 39 1.79 -9.57 -4.56
CA ARG A 39 2.47 -9.12 -3.35
C ARG A 39 3.07 -7.73 -3.56
N TRP A 40 3.02 -6.93 -2.51
CA TRP A 40 3.61 -5.61 -2.45
C TRP A 40 4.97 -5.70 -1.78
N MET A 41 6.03 -5.60 -2.56
CA MET A 41 7.41 -5.71 -2.08
C MET A 41 7.98 -4.35 -1.77
N GLY A 42 8.45 -4.16 -0.54
CA GLY A 42 9.16 -2.98 -0.10
C GLY A 42 10.21 -3.35 0.93
N THR A 43 10.55 -2.39 1.79
CA THR A 43 11.48 -2.58 2.90
C THR A 43 10.84 -2.16 4.21
N ASP A 44 11.15 -2.87 5.30
CA ASP A 44 10.78 -2.46 6.64
C ASP A 44 11.60 -1.26 7.15
N SER A 45 11.43 -0.91 8.44
CA SER A 45 12.18 0.16 9.10
C SER A 45 13.69 -0.03 9.15
N HIS A 46 14.15 -1.28 9.11
CA HIS A 46 15.55 -1.69 9.15
C HIS A 46 16.15 -1.92 7.75
N GLY A 47 15.39 -1.66 6.69
CA GLY A 47 15.82 -1.87 5.31
C GLY A 47 15.77 -3.32 4.85
N ARG A 48 15.14 -4.22 5.61
CA ARG A 48 15.00 -5.62 5.22
C ARG A 48 13.84 -5.78 4.22
N PRO A 49 13.93 -6.72 3.26
CA PRO A 49 12.82 -7.03 2.37
C PRO A 49 11.54 -7.36 3.14
N HIS A 50 10.43 -6.73 2.75
CA HIS A 50 9.14 -6.90 3.41
C HIS A 50 8.02 -7.02 2.36
N ALA A 51 7.24 -8.11 2.46
CA ALA A 51 6.12 -8.38 1.58
C ALA A 51 4.80 -8.05 2.29
N LEU A 52 3.93 -7.31 1.62
CA LEU A 52 2.59 -6.97 2.07
C LEU A 52 1.52 -7.54 1.15
N THR A 53 0.36 -7.85 1.70
CA THR A 53 -0.86 -8.08 0.92
C THR A 53 -1.53 -6.75 0.56
N GLY A 54 -2.49 -6.78 -0.37
CA GLY A 54 -3.33 -5.60 -0.64
C GLY A 54 -4.12 -5.16 0.59
N GLU A 55 -4.55 -6.12 1.42
CA GLU A 55 -5.27 -5.84 2.67
C GLU A 55 -4.38 -5.12 3.69
N ASP A 56 -3.11 -5.51 3.80
CA ASP A 56 -2.14 -4.83 4.66
C ASP A 56 -1.93 -3.38 4.23
N LEU A 57 -1.78 -3.12 2.93
CA LEU A 57 -1.67 -1.75 2.42
C LEU A 57 -2.93 -0.94 2.70
N ARG A 58 -4.10 -1.55 2.56
CA ARG A 58 -5.39 -0.90 2.84
C ARG A 58 -5.48 -0.48 4.30
N ARG A 59 -5.10 -1.36 5.23
CA ARG A 59 -5.05 -1.06 6.67
C ARG A 59 -4.01 -0.02 7.04
N ARG A 60 -2.84 -0.03 6.38
CA ARG A 60 -1.73 0.91 6.68
C ARG A 60 -1.90 2.28 6.04
N GLY A 61 -2.82 2.41 5.09
CA GLY A 61 -2.90 3.55 4.20
C GLY A 61 -1.79 3.53 3.15
N TRP A 62 -2.13 3.92 1.93
CA TRP A 62 -1.18 4.05 0.84
C TRP A 62 -1.53 5.21 -0.10
N SER A 63 -0.55 5.65 -0.89
CA SER A 63 -0.70 6.70 -1.89
C SER A 63 0.19 6.47 -3.11
N TYR A 64 -0.17 7.02 -4.26
CA TYR A 64 0.70 7.01 -5.46
C TYR A 64 1.94 7.90 -5.31
N ARG A 65 1.92 8.83 -4.36
CA ARG A 65 2.98 9.82 -4.15
C ARG A 65 3.57 9.65 -2.75
N ARG A 66 4.87 9.90 -2.61
CA ARG A 66 5.50 10.03 -1.31
C ARG A 66 4.87 11.21 -0.57
N ALA A 67 4.47 11.01 0.69
CA ALA A 67 4.11 12.13 1.56
C ALA A 67 5.33 13.06 1.70
N ARG A 68 5.09 14.36 1.61
CA ARG A 68 6.14 15.37 1.59
C ARG A 68 6.71 15.60 2.98
#